data_AF-A0A9E3DQY5-F1
#
_entry.id   AF-A0A9E3DQY5-F1
#
_cell.length_a   1.000
_cell.length_b   1.000
_cell.length_c   1.000
_cell.angle_alpha   90.00
_cell.angle_beta   90.00
_cell.angle_gamma   90.00
#
_symmetry.space_group_name_H-M   'P 1'
#
loop_
_entity.id
_entity.type
_entity.pdbx_description
1 polymer ?
#
loop_
_entity_poly.entity_id
_entity_poly.type
_entity_poly.pdbx_seq_one_letter_code
_entity_poly.pdbx_strand_id
1 'polypeptide(L)'
;MDFELPDGSRLSLPKEATGADAAAAIGPGLARAALAVKVDGELRDLARRLPADGGVKRLEIVTDRSGADALELIRHDAAHVLAEAVTELYPGVKISIGPPIENGFYYDFDFPDGVSLSEGEFDRIEARMREHINADEPFVREELPVKDALAHFRAEGQDYKVQLINDLVRDQGVETVSLYTNGPFTDLCRGPHAPSTSRIKAFKLQSVAGAYWRGDAANPMLTRVYGTAFFSAQELADFLELLERARARDHRKLGPQLGLFTFSDVATGSAFWLPAGTEVYNSLVALSREMGRERGYTEVKTPLLYDSSLWKTSGHWEKYRKEMFVTESEDRAMAIKPMNCPGHAHLYSLRPHSYRDLPVRYSEPGLLHRNEPSGTLHGLLRVRHFAQDDAHIFCREDQIQHEVHAALEFAFATYRVFGIDVRLEFSTRPEQRIGDDALWDLSEAALMQALEDQGLDYDVNPGDGAFYGPKIDMHMTDSLDRSWQLGTIQLDYNFPERFDLTYTGADNSEHRPVMIHRALMGSYERFI
;
A
#
# COMPACT_ATOMS: atom_id res chain seq x y z
N MET A 1 16.18 1.53 38.14
CA MET A 1 16.10 1.62 36.67
C MET A 1 15.70 3.03 36.37
N ASP A 2 16.34 3.68 35.42
CA ASP A 2 16.08 5.08 35.11
C ASP A 2 15.48 5.19 33.71
N PHE A 3 14.38 5.92 33.61
CA PHE A 3 13.66 6.16 32.37
C PHE A 3 13.61 7.66 32.08
N GLU A 4 13.62 8.01 30.81
CA GLU A 4 13.36 9.36 30.31
C GLU A 4 11.94 9.44 29.77
N LEU A 5 11.17 10.41 30.25
CA LEU A 5 9.79 10.66 29.83
C LEU A 5 9.75 11.60 28.61
N PRO A 6 8.61 11.71 27.89
CA PRO A 6 8.52 12.55 26.68
C PRO A 6 8.85 14.04 26.90
N ASP A 7 8.73 14.54 28.12
CA ASP A 7 9.07 15.91 28.51
C ASP A 7 10.55 16.10 28.90
N GLY A 8 11.37 15.05 28.75
CA GLY A 8 12.79 15.03 29.11
C GLY A 8 13.05 14.84 30.61
N SER A 9 12.00 14.68 31.43
CA SER A 9 12.16 14.40 32.85
C SER A 9 12.60 12.94 33.09
N ARG A 10 13.22 12.68 34.25
CA ARG A 10 13.67 11.34 34.63
C ARG A 10 12.74 10.68 35.64
N LEU A 11 12.44 9.41 35.42
CA LEU A 11 11.66 8.56 36.30
C LEU A 11 12.52 7.37 36.78
N SER A 12 12.78 7.32 38.08
CA SER A 12 13.52 6.20 38.70
C SER A 12 12.55 5.20 39.33
N LEU A 13 12.65 3.94 38.92
CA LEU A 13 11.80 2.85 39.40
C LEU A 13 12.62 1.67 39.97
N PRO A 14 12.07 0.91 40.94
CA PRO A 14 12.66 -0.35 41.42
C PRO A 14 12.84 -1.36 40.29
N LYS A 15 13.81 -2.28 40.39
CA LYS A 15 14.14 -3.24 39.31
C LYS A 15 12.99 -4.15 38.84
N GLU A 16 12.01 -4.40 39.71
CA GLU A 16 10.87 -5.26 39.42
C GLU A 16 9.62 -4.47 38.97
N ALA A 17 9.76 -3.16 38.75
CA ALA A 17 8.64 -2.30 38.40
C ALA A 17 8.06 -2.64 37.02
N THR A 18 6.76 -2.45 36.92
CA THR A 18 5.94 -2.67 35.73
C THR A 18 5.54 -1.35 35.08
N GLY A 19 4.92 -1.43 33.90
CA GLY A 19 4.31 -0.25 33.27
C GLY A 19 3.23 0.40 34.14
N ALA A 20 2.47 -0.40 34.89
CA ALA A 20 1.49 0.07 35.86
C ALA A 20 2.14 0.89 36.98
N ASP A 21 3.28 0.42 37.52
CA ASP A 21 4.03 1.15 38.55
C ASP A 21 4.57 2.48 38.01
N ALA A 22 5.03 2.49 36.76
CA ALA A 22 5.50 3.72 36.10
C ALA A 22 4.36 4.74 35.98
N ALA A 23 3.19 4.33 35.51
CA ALA A 23 2.03 5.21 35.38
C ALA A 23 1.55 5.72 36.76
N ALA A 24 1.56 4.86 37.79
CA ALA A 24 1.21 5.23 39.16
C ALA A 24 2.20 6.23 39.79
N ALA A 25 3.49 6.07 39.52
CA ALA A 25 4.54 6.97 40.00
C ALA A 25 4.41 8.38 39.41
N ILE A 26 3.94 8.49 38.15
CA ILE A 26 3.68 9.79 37.51
C ILE A 26 2.41 10.44 38.07
N GLY A 27 1.33 9.67 38.22
CA GLY A 27 0.16 10.15 38.93
C GLY A 27 -1.09 9.28 38.80
N PRO A 28 -2.02 9.37 39.77
CA PRO A 28 -3.20 8.50 39.84
C PRO A 28 -4.19 8.69 38.67
N GLY A 29 -4.23 9.88 38.07
CA GLY A 29 -5.03 10.12 36.88
C GLY A 29 -4.51 9.33 35.67
N LEU A 30 -3.19 9.39 35.45
CA LEU A 30 -2.52 8.69 34.36
C LEU A 30 -2.57 7.18 34.57
N ALA A 31 -2.37 6.70 35.80
CA ALA A 31 -2.49 5.27 36.13
C ALA A 31 -3.86 4.67 35.75
N ARG A 32 -4.95 5.43 35.88
CA ARG A 32 -6.29 4.97 35.47
C ARG A 32 -6.50 5.01 33.96
N ALA A 33 -5.89 5.98 33.29
CA ALA A 33 -6.01 6.19 31.85
C ALA A 33 -5.04 5.31 31.03
N ALA A 34 -3.99 4.78 31.66
CA ALA A 34 -2.99 3.96 31.01
C ALA A 34 -3.60 2.67 30.44
N LEU A 35 -3.19 2.34 29.22
CA LEU A 35 -3.54 1.12 28.50
C LEU A 35 -2.32 0.21 28.32
N ALA A 36 -1.18 0.79 28.00
CA ALA A 36 0.09 0.11 27.78
C ALA A 36 1.25 1.09 28.06
N VAL A 37 2.49 0.60 27.93
CA VAL A 37 3.69 1.45 27.91
C VAL A 37 4.50 1.21 26.64
N LYS A 38 5.17 2.24 26.15
CA LYS A 38 6.15 2.15 25.06
C LYS A 38 7.53 2.36 25.64
N VAL A 39 8.43 1.39 25.47
CA VAL A 39 9.82 1.45 25.95
C VAL A 39 10.75 1.36 24.75
N ASP A 40 11.54 2.41 24.51
CA ASP A 40 12.44 2.52 23.34
C ASP A 40 11.72 2.21 22.00
N GLY A 41 10.44 2.56 21.91
CA GLY A 41 9.61 2.32 20.73
C GLY A 41 8.81 1.01 20.75
N GLU A 42 9.10 0.05 21.65
CA GLU A 42 8.38 -1.23 21.77
C GLU A 42 7.17 -1.08 22.69
N LEU A 43 5.96 -1.41 22.19
CA LEU A 43 4.73 -1.41 22.97
C LEU A 43 4.65 -2.66 23.87
N ARG A 44 4.25 -2.48 25.13
CA ARG A 44 4.25 -3.53 26.17
C ARG A 44 3.07 -3.37 27.14
N ASP A 45 2.60 -4.49 27.68
CA ASP A 45 1.51 -4.52 28.66
C ASP A 45 1.90 -3.77 29.95
N LEU A 46 0.91 -3.16 30.60
CA LEU A 46 1.16 -2.52 31.90
C LEU A 46 1.63 -3.49 32.97
N ALA A 47 1.19 -4.75 32.93
CA ALA A 47 1.59 -5.75 33.92
C ALA A 47 2.97 -6.37 33.64
N ARG A 48 3.51 -6.19 32.43
CA ARG A 48 4.81 -6.75 32.06
C ARG A 48 5.92 -5.96 32.75
N ARG A 49 6.91 -6.68 33.28
CA ARG A 49 8.10 -6.05 33.88
C ARG A 49 8.82 -5.18 32.86
N LEU A 50 9.24 -4.02 33.33
CA LEU A 50 10.05 -3.11 32.52
C LEU A 50 11.47 -3.68 32.36
N PRO A 51 12.12 -3.45 31.21
CA PRO A 51 13.51 -3.86 31.01
C PRO A 51 14.44 -3.23 32.06
N ALA A 52 15.27 -4.06 32.68
CA ALA A 52 16.17 -3.68 33.78
C ALA A 52 17.66 -3.61 33.36
N ASP A 53 17.94 -3.69 32.07
CA ASP A 53 19.27 -3.56 31.48
C ASP A 53 19.87 -2.17 31.67
N GLY A 54 21.20 -2.08 31.65
CA GLY A 54 21.94 -0.87 31.99
C GLY A 54 21.80 0.23 30.92
N GLY A 55 21.22 1.36 31.29
CA GLY A 55 21.03 2.53 30.42
C GLY A 55 19.82 3.36 30.87
N VAL A 56 19.68 4.57 30.34
CA VAL A 56 18.42 5.34 30.43
C VAL A 56 17.59 5.01 29.20
N LYS A 57 16.36 4.51 29.39
CA LYS A 57 15.44 4.16 28.31
C LYS A 57 14.34 5.18 28.17
N ARG A 58 13.82 5.39 26.96
CA ARG A 58 12.68 6.27 26.73
C ARG A 58 11.39 5.52 27.07
N LEU A 59 10.56 6.09 27.96
CA LEU A 59 9.31 5.50 28.41
C LEU A 59 8.14 6.43 28.13
N GLU A 60 7.11 5.91 27.48
CA GLU A 60 5.87 6.63 27.20
C GLU A 60 4.68 5.83 27.75
N ILE A 61 3.73 6.51 28.41
CA ILE A 61 2.47 5.89 28.81
C ILE A 61 1.48 6.02 27.66
N VAL A 62 0.98 4.89 27.17
CA VAL A 62 -0.04 4.86 26.12
C VAL A 62 -1.41 4.98 26.76
N THR A 63 -2.19 5.94 26.27
CA THR A 63 -3.56 6.25 26.71
C THR A 63 -4.50 6.29 25.51
N ASP A 64 -5.79 6.49 25.73
CA ASP A 64 -6.77 6.73 24.65
C ASP A 64 -6.43 7.92 23.74
N ARG A 65 -5.55 8.83 24.18
CA ARG A 65 -5.07 9.99 23.40
C ARG A 65 -3.80 9.72 22.60
N SER A 66 -3.24 8.52 22.66
CA SER A 66 -1.98 8.18 22.00
C SER A 66 -2.16 7.79 20.52
N GLY A 67 -3.29 8.15 19.89
CA GLY A 67 -3.51 8.01 18.45
C GLY A 67 -3.47 6.56 17.96
N ALA A 68 -2.70 6.30 16.91
CA ALA A 68 -2.65 5.01 16.21
C ALA A 68 -2.24 3.84 17.14
N ASP A 69 -1.21 4.02 17.97
CA ASP A 69 -0.75 2.98 18.91
C ASP A 69 -1.87 2.52 19.85
N ALA A 70 -2.71 3.46 20.31
CA ALA A 70 -3.81 3.14 21.21
C ALA A 70 -4.96 2.44 20.48
N LEU A 71 -5.27 2.86 19.25
CA LEU A 71 -6.29 2.23 18.42
C LEU A 71 -5.89 0.80 18.01
N GLU A 72 -4.63 0.59 17.62
CA GLU A 72 -4.10 -0.74 17.29
C GLU A 72 -4.27 -1.69 18.48
N LEU A 73 -3.93 -1.23 19.69
CA LEU A 73 -4.08 -2.00 20.92
C LEU A 73 -5.54 -2.44 21.17
N ILE A 74 -6.50 -1.51 21.19
CA ILE A 74 -7.90 -1.89 21.46
C ILE A 74 -8.55 -2.70 20.34
N ARG A 75 -8.07 -2.57 19.10
CA ARG A 75 -8.53 -3.39 17.97
C ARG A 75 -8.01 -4.81 18.10
N HIS A 76 -6.80 -4.97 18.60
CA HIS A 76 -6.26 -6.28 18.95
C HIS A 76 -7.06 -6.92 20.11
N ASP A 77 -7.36 -6.15 21.16
CA ASP A 77 -8.24 -6.59 22.25
C ASP A 77 -9.63 -7.01 21.72
N ALA A 78 -10.22 -6.22 20.82
CA ALA A 78 -11.52 -6.53 20.23
C ALA A 78 -11.49 -7.78 19.34
N ALA A 79 -10.37 -8.08 18.69
CA ALA A 79 -10.18 -9.34 17.97
C ALA A 79 -10.21 -10.55 18.92
N HIS A 80 -9.57 -10.44 20.09
CA HIS A 80 -9.62 -11.48 21.13
C HIS A 80 -11.05 -11.69 21.64
N VAL A 81 -11.76 -10.61 21.96
CA VAL A 81 -13.16 -10.69 22.41
C VAL A 81 -14.07 -11.28 21.32
N LEU A 82 -13.79 -11.00 20.04
CA LEU A 82 -14.49 -11.65 18.93
C LEU A 82 -14.23 -13.16 18.90
N ALA A 83 -12.98 -13.58 19.04
CA ALA A 83 -12.63 -15.00 19.05
C ALA A 83 -13.27 -15.74 20.23
N GLU A 84 -13.23 -15.16 21.42
CA GLU A 84 -13.94 -15.66 22.60
C GLU A 84 -15.44 -15.83 22.32
N ALA A 85 -16.11 -14.76 21.87
CA ALA A 85 -17.54 -14.80 21.60
C ALA A 85 -17.92 -15.86 20.56
N VAL A 86 -17.13 -15.99 19.48
CA VAL A 86 -17.37 -16.99 18.43
C VAL A 86 -17.11 -18.42 18.94
N THR A 87 -16.03 -18.64 19.69
CA THR A 87 -15.74 -19.97 20.26
C THR A 87 -16.79 -20.44 21.25
N GLU A 88 -17.40 -19.54 22.02
CA GLU A 88 -18.53 -19.88 22.89
C GLU A 88 -19.82 -20.14 22.10
N LEU A 89 -20.12 -19.33 21.09
CA LEU A 89 -21.35 -19.44 20.31
C LEU A 89 -21.37 -20.62 19.33
N TYR A 90 -20.19 -21.08 18.89
CA TYR A 90 -20.03 -22.15 17.91
C TYR A 90 -19.07 -23.23 18.42
N PRO A 91 -19.57 -24.20 19.20
CA PRO A 91 -18.75 -25.29 19.72
C PRO A 91 -18.01 -26.05 18.61
N GLY A 92 -16.70 -26.25 18.80
CA GLY A 92 -15.85 -26.96 17.85
C GLY A 92 -15.25 -26.10 16.74
N VAL A 93 -15.52 -24.78 16.72
CA VAL A 93 -14.81 -23.84 15.85
C VAL A 93 -13.32 -23.82 16.21
N LYS A 94 -12.46 -23.81 15.19
CA LYS A 94 -11.03 -23.59 15.37
C LYS A 94 -10.66 -22.17 14.99
N ILE A 95 -9.72 -21.59 15.72
CA ILE A 95 -9.24 -20.23 15.54
C ILE A 95 -7.83 -20.23 14.98
N SER A 96 -7.52 -19.29 14.08
CA SER A 96 -6.18 -19.19 13.48
C SER A 96 -5.47 -17.87 13.83
N ILE A 97 -5.68 -16.79 13.07
CA ILE A 97 -5.02 -15.50 13.26
C ILE A 97 -6.07 -14.38 13.32
N GLY A 98 -5.80 -13.38 14.17
CA GLY A 98 -6.66 -12.20 14.25
C GLY A 98 -5.90 -10.92 14.61
N PRO A 99 -5.16 -10.35 13.65
CA PRO A 99 -4.38 -9.14 13.89
C PRO A 99 -5.27 -7.88 13.85
N PRO A 100 -4.85 -6.81 14.55
CA PRO A 100 -5.34 -5.47 14.22
C PRO A 100 -4.87 -5.07 12.81
N ILE A 101 -5.63 -4.20 12.17
CA ILE A 101 -5.33 -3.57 10.88
C ILE A 101 -5.60 -2.06 10.97
N GLU A 102 -5.12 -1.29 9.99
CA GLU A 102 -5.18 0.18 9.98
C GLU A 102 -6.55 0.77 10.34
N ASN A 103 -7.64 0.10 9.92
CA ASN A 103 -9.01 0.58 10.09
C ASN A 103 -9.89 -0.35 10.95
N GLY A 104 -9.31 -1.33 11.64
CA GLY A 104 -10.06 -2.30 12.42
C GLY A 104 -9.26 -3.53 12.82
N PHE A 105 -9.87 -4.69 12.72
CA PHE A 105 -9.26 -6.00 12.95
C PHE A 105 -9.99 -7.04 12.12
N TYR A 106 -9.42 -8.23 12.01
CA TYR A 106 -10.16 -9.41 11.58
C TYR A 106 -9.81 -10.60 12.46
N TYR A 107 -10.59 -11.68 12.34
CA TYR A 107 -10.23 -12.97 12.89
C TYR A 107 -10.67 -14.09 11.94
N ASP A 108 -9.79 -15.07 11.73
CA ASP A 108 -10.03 -16.24 10.86
C ASP A 108 -10.49 -17.47 11.66
N PHE A 109 -11.60 -18.04 11.23
CA PHE A 109 -12.28 -19.18 11.85
C PHE A 109 -12.43 -20.35 10.89
N ASP A 110 -12.28 -21.56 11.42
CA ASP A 110 -12.60 -22.82 10.75
C ASP A 110 -13.82 -23.43 11.45
N PHE A 111 -14.98 -23.34 10.79
CA PHE A 111 -16.24 -23.83 11.35
C PHE A 111 -16.42 -25.32 11.02
N PRO A 112 -17.04 -26.10 11.93
CA PRO A 112 -17.41 -27.49 11.64
C PRO A 112 -18.32 -27.62 10.41
N ASP A 113 -18.29 -28.79 9.77
CA ASP A 113 -19.11 -29.08 8.59
C ASP A 113 -20.59 -28.73 8.80
N GLY A 114 -21.15 -27.97 7.85
CA GLY A 114 -22.55 -27.53 7.88
C GLY A 114 -22.83 -26.30 8.75
N VAL A 115 -21.81 -25.75 9.42
CA VAL A 115 -21.89 -24.48 10.13
C VAL A 115 -21.20 -23.40 9.29
N SER A 116 -21.89 -22.28 9.08
CA SER A 116 -21.33 -21.12 8.38
C SER A 116 -21.78 -19.86 9.07
N LEU A 117 -20.86 -18.93 9.29
CA LEU A 117 -21.15 -17.61 9.83
C LEU A 117 -21.49 -16.66 8.67
N SER A 118 -22.58 -15.91 8.82
CA SER A 118 -22.97 -14.85 7.88
C SER A 118 -23.14 -13.50 8.59
N GLU A 119 -23.15 -12.41 7.83
CA GLU A 119 -23.37 -11.05 8.37
C GLU A 119 -24.70 -10.93 9.13
N GLY A 120 -25.70 -11.76 8.81
CA GLY A 120 -26.98 -11.81 9.53
C GLY A 120 -26.88 -12.28 10.98
N GLU A 121 -25.74 -12.86 11.39
CA GLU A 121 -25.49 -13.29 12.76
C GLU A 121 -24.69 -12.26 13.59
N PHE A 122 -24.24 -11.17 12.98
CA PHE A 122 -23.42 -10.17 13.66
C PHE A 122 -24.08 -9.58 14.90
N ASP A 123 -25.39 -9.31 14.88
CA ASP A 123 -26.08 -8.77 16.07
C ASP A 123 -25.99 -9.73 17.27
N ARG A 124 -26.05 -11.05 17.03
CA ARG A 124 -25.91 -12.08 18.06
C ARG A 124 -24.48 -12.15 18.59
N ILE A 125 -23.48 -12.09 17.69
CA ILE A 125 -22.06 -12.14 18.07
C ILE A 125 -21.67 -10.87 18.81
N GLU A 126 -22.06 -9.69 18.30
CA GLU A 126 -21.80 -8.41 18.97
C GLU A 126 -22.48 -8.34 20.34
N ALA A 127 -23.67 -8.90 20.51
CA ALA A 127 -24.30 -9.01 21.82
C ALA A 127 -23.43 -9.81 22.80
N ARG A 128 -22.91 -10.97 22.37
CA ARG A 128 -22.00 -11.77 23.20
C ARG A 128 -20.68 -11.04 23.50
N MET A 129 -20.08 -10.38 22.51
CA MET A 129 -18.88 -9.55 22.73
C MET A 129 -19.12 -8.45 23.77
N ARG A 130 -20.31 -7.80 23.74
CA ARG A 130 -20.68 -6.79 24.77
C ARG A 130 -20.79 -7.40 26.16
N GLU A 131 -21.22 -8.66 26.30
CA GLU A 131 -21.24 -9.35 27.60
C GLU A 131 -19.84 -9.47 28.19
N HIS A 132 -18.85 -9.96 27.42
CA HIS A 132 -17.45 -10.07 27.86
C HIS A 132 -16.80 -8.71 28.17
N ILE A 133 -17.10 -7.68 27.36
CA ILE A 133 -16.62 -6.31 27.62
C ILE A 133 -17.21 -5.76 28.92
N ASN A 134 -18.49 -5.99 29.17
CA ASN A 134 -19.17 -5.55 30.40
C ASN A 134 -18.74 -6.34 31.64
N ALA A 135 -18.24 -7.57 31.44
CA ALA A 135 -17.67 -8.40 32.50
C ALA A 135 -16.29 -7.90 33.00
N ASP A 136 -15.66 -6.96 32.28
CA ASP A 136 -14.36 -6.37 32.63
C ASP A 136 -13.27 -7.43 32.88
N GLU A 137 -13.20 -8.41 31.98
CA GLU A 137 -12.28 -9.52 32.09
C GLU A 137 -10.83 -9.03 31.93
N PRO A 138 -9.92 -9.36 32.86
CA PRO A 138 -8.53 -8.97 32.74
C PRO A 138 -7.82 -9.78 31.65
N PHE A 139 -6.96 -9.12 30.86
CA PHE A 139 -6.05 -9.82 29.97
C PHE A 139 -4.82 -10.27 30.77
N VAL A 140 -4.66 -11.58 30.93
CA VAL A 140 -3.58 -12.17 31.71
C VAL A 140 -2.59 -12.84 30.77
N ARG A 141 -1.37 -12.31 30.73
CA ARG A 141 -0.25 -12.87 29.96
C ARG A 141 0.46 -13.96 30.76
N GLU A 142 0.66 -15.12 30.14
CA GLU A 142 1.50 -16.19 30.66
C GLU A 142 2.61 -16.56 29.65
N GLU A 143 3.83 -16.77 30.13
CA GLU A 143 4.90 -17.36 29.31
C GLU A 143 4.99 -18.84 29.60
N LEU A 144 4.81 -19.66 28.56
CA LEU A 144 4.84 -21.11 28.67
C LEU A 144 5.95 -21.71 27.80
N PRO A 145 6.59 -22.78 28.26
CA PRO A 145 7.42 -23.61 27.40
C PRO A 145 6.61 -24.08 26.19
N VAL A 146 7.25 -24.09 25.02
CA VAL A 146 6.62 -24.53 23.75
C VAL A 146 5.90 -25.88 23.89
N LYS A 147 6.50 -26.82 24.62
CA LYS A 147 5.92 -28.15 24.86
C LYS A 147 4.54 -28.07 25.53
N ASP A 148 4.40 -27.18 26.51
CA ASP A 148 3.19 -27.08 27.33
C ASP A 148 2.10 -26.31 26.57
N ALA A 149 2.48 -25.26 25.84
CA ALA A 149 1.57 -24.57 24.93
C ALA A 149 1.05 -25.50 23.81
N LEU A 150 1.92 -26.34 23.24
CA LEU A 150 1.50 -27.35 22.25
C LEU A 150 0.55 -28.40 22.86
N ALA A 151 0.77 -28.80 24.11
CA ALA A 151 -0.11 -29.74 24.79
C ALA A 151 -1.50 -29.12 25.07
N HIS A 152 -1.52 -27.87 25.48
CA HIS A 152 -2.74 -27.09 25.72
C HIS A 152 -3.62 -27.00 24.46
N PHE A 153 -3.10 -26.45 23.36
CA PHE A 153 -3.90 -26.29 22.12
C PHE A 153 -4.28 -27.62 21.45
N ARG A 154 -3.50 -28.70 21.65
CA ARG A 154 -3.91 -30.04 21.20
C ARG A 154 -5.09 -30.58 22.01
N ALA A 155 -5.12 -30.34 23.31
CA ALA A 155 -6.23 -30.76 24.16
C ALA A 155 -7.53 -30.04 23.80
N GLU A 156 -7.43 -28.79 23.34
CA GLU A 156 -8.57 -27.98 22.88
C GLU A 156 -8.94 -28.20 21.40
N GLY A 157 -8.17 -29.00 20.66
CA GLY A 157 -8.40 -29.25 19.22
C GLY A 157 -8.07 -28.06 18.31
N GLN A 158 -7.25 -27.11 18.77
CA GLN A 158 -6.87 -25.90 18.04
C GLN A 158 -5.63 -26.12 17.15
N ASP A 159 -5.82 -26.89 16.07
CA ASP A 159 -4.73 -27.33 15.19
C ASP A 159 -3.94 -26.19 14.54
N TYR A 160 -4.58 -25.07 14.21
CA TYR A 160 -3.90 -23.91 13.63
C TYR A 160 -2.91 -23.27 14.62
N LYS A 161 -3.28 -23.18 15.91
CA LYS A 161 -2.38 -22.69 16.97
C LYS A 161 -1.19 -23.60 17.17
N VAL A 162 -1.41 -24.92 17.09
CA VAL A 162 -0.32 -25.92 17.10
C VAL A 162 0.63 -25.71 15.92
N GLN A 163 0.11 -25.49 14.71
CA GLN A 163 0.93 -25.19 13.53
C GLN A 163 1.74 -23.90 13.72
N LEU A 164 1.12 -22.82 14.21
CA LEU A 164 1.78 -21.54 14.45
C LEU A 164 2.93 -21.67 15.46
N ILE A 165 2.74 -22.41 16.56
CA ILE A 165 3.84 -22.63 17.52
C ILE A 165 4.99 -23.39 16.85
N ASN A 166 4.71 -24.43 16.06
CA ASN A 166 5.75 -25.17 15.35
C ASN A 166 6.50 -24.29 14.33
N ASP A 167 5.79 -23.37 13.65
CA ASP A 167 6.42 -22.40 12.75
C ASP A 167 7.34 -21.45 13.51
N LEU A 168 6.89 -20.90 14.66
CA LEU A 168 7.73 -20.05 15.50
C LEU A 168 9.01 -20.77 15.96
N VAL A 169 8.90 -22.05 16.35
CA VAL A 169 10.06 -22.87 16.72
C VAL A 169 10.99 -23.08 15.53
N ARG A 170 10.45 -23.43 14.36
CA ARG A 170 11.23 -23.67 13.14
C ARG A 170 11.96 -22.41 12.67
N ASP A 171 11.25 -21.29 12.62
CA ASP A 171 11.71 -20.08 11.93
C ASP A 171 12.51 -19.16 12.86
N GLN A 172 12.20 -19.16 14.17
CA GLN A 172 12.79 -18.25 15.15
C GLN A 172 13.51 -18.97 16.29
N GLY A 173 13.40 -20.30 16.40
CA GLY A 173 14.10 -21.07 17.45
C GLY A 173 13.61 -20.77 18.86
N VAL A 174 12.35 -20.33 19.03
CA VAL A 174 11.83 -19.97 20.36
C VAL A 174 11.66 -21.18 21.27
N GLU A 175 12.02 -21.03 22.54
CA GLU A 175 11.82 -22.06 23.58
C GLU A 175 10.52 -21.86 24.37
N THR A 176 10.02 -20.63 24.39
CA THR A 176 8.80 -20.20 25.08
C THR A 176 7.91 -19.38 24.17
N VAL A 177 6.61 -19.47 24.37
CA VAL A 177 5.60 -18.63 23.72
C VAL A 177 4.74 -17.96 24.78
N SER A 178 4.12 -16.84 24.44
CA SER A 178 3.14 -16.21 25.32
C SER A 178 1.72 -16.58 24.94
N LEU A 179 0.92 -16.82 25.96
CA LEU A 179 -0.52 -16.97 25.87
C LEU A 179 -1.18 -15.80 26.59
N TYR A 180 -2.34 -15.40 26.11
CA TYR A 180 -3.20 -14.43 26.78
C TYR A 180 -4.53 -15.07 27.10
N THR A 181 -4.97 -14.91 28.35
CA THR A 181 -6.26 -15.38 28.82
C THR A 181 -7.14 -14.19 29.19
N ASN A 182 -8.37 -14.17 28.68
CA ASN A 182 -9.45 -13.30 29.14
C ASN A 182 -10.70 -14.15 29.33
N GLY A 183 -11.33 -14.05 30.49
CA GLY A 183 -12.48 -14.91 30.82
C GLY A 183 -12.14 -16.40 30.68
N PRO A 184 -13.02 -17.22 30.06
CA PRO A 184 -12.74 -18.62 29.72
C PRO A 184 -11.82 -18.83 28.52
N PHE A 185 -11.48 -17.78 27.77
CA PHE A 185 -10.75 -17.87 26.51
C PHE A 185 -9.24 -17.72 26.69
N THR A 186 -8.45 -18.55 26.02
CA THR A 186 -6.99 -18.46 25.99
C THR A 186 -6.50 -18.52 24.54
N ASP A 187 -5.60 -17.61 24.19
CA ASP A 187 -5.05 -17.52 22.84
C ASP A 187 -3.53 -17.44 22.80
N LEU A 188 -2.94 -17.97 21.72
CA LEU A 188 -1.54 -17.80 21.37
C LEU A 188 -1.36 -16.39 20.80
N CYS A 189 -0.80 -15.50 21.62
CA CYS A 189 -0.65 -14.11 21.24
C CYS A 189 0.61 -13.50 21.87
N ARG A 190 1.30 -12.63 21.12
CA ARG A 190 2.46 -11.88 21.64
C ARG A 190 2.02 -10.70 22.51
N GLY A 191 0.84 -10.16 22.23
CA GLY A 191 0.34 -8.90 22.76
C GLY A 191 1.09 -7.70 22.17
N PRO A 192 1.03 -6.53 22.83
CA PRO A 192 0.37 -6.34 24.12
C PRO A 192 -1.17 -6.29 24.03
N HIS A 193 -1.81 -6.32 25.20
CA HIS A 193 -3.23 -6.07 25.41
C HIS A 193 -3.44 -4.94 26.42
N ALA A 194 -4.59 -4.26 26.38
CA ALA A 194 -4.97 -3.33 27.44
C ALA A 194 -5.23 -4.09 28.76
N PRO A 195 -5.43 -3.41 29.91
CA PRO A 195 -5.58 -4.10 31.19
C PRO A 195 -6.80 -5.04 31.28
N SER A 196 -7.86 -4.74 30.53
CA SER A 196 -9.10 -5.52 30.54
C SER A 196 -9.99 -5.23 29.34
N THR A 197 -10.94 -6.13 29.07
CA THR A 197 -11.90 -6.03 27.95
C THR A 197 -12.74 -4.75 28.00
N SER A 198 -12.99 -4.17 29.19
CA SER A 198 -13.78 -2.95 29.34
C SER A 198 -13.14 -1.70 28.71
N ARG A 199 -11.86 -1.77 28.30
CA ARG A 199 -11.19 -0.69 27.57
C ARG A 199 -11.71 -0.52 26.15
N ILE A 200 -12.32 -1.56 25.58
CA ILE A 200 -13.06 -1.48 24.31
C ILE A 200 -14.38 -0.75 24.59
N LYS A 201 -14.54 0.47 24.08
CA LYS A 201 -15.72 1.30 24.37
C LYS A 201 -16.78 1.24 23.28
N ALA A 202 -16.38 1.16 22.03
CA ALA A 202 -17.28 1.05 20.89
C ALA A 202 -16.66 0.13 19.84
N PHE A 203 -17.47 -0.76 19.26
CA PHE A 203 -17.04 -1.65 18.19
C PHE A 203 -18.20 -2.00 17.26
N LYS A 204 -17.87 -2.48 16.05
CA LYS A 204 -18.84 -2.95 15.06
C LYS A 204 -18.23 -4.03 14.18
N LEU A 205 -18.96 -5.13 13.95
CA LEU A 205 -18.60 -6.13 12.94
C LEU A 205 -19.06 -5.62 11.55
N GLN A 206 -18.24 -5.86 10.53
CA GLN A 206 -18.36 -5.18 9.24
C GLN A 206 -18.71 -6.12 8.09
N SER A 207 -17.96 -7.21 7.92
CA SER A 207 -18.15 -8.13 6.80
C SER A 207 -17.55 -9.50 7.06
N VAL A 208 -17.98 -10.47 6.25
CA VAL A 208 -17.41 -11.82 6.21
C VAL A 208 -16.72 -12.05 4.85
N ALA A 209 -15.55 -12.67 4.85
CA ALA A 209 -14.84 -13.06 3.64
C ALA A 209 -14.23 -14.46 3.76
N GLY A 210 -13.91 -15.09 2.63
CA GLY A 210 -13.08 -16.30 2.60
C GLY A 210 -11.59 -15.95 2.63
N ALA A 211 -10.80 -16.67 3.42
CA ALA A 211 -9.35 -16.54 3.44
C ALA A 211 -8.69 -17.92 3.45
N TYR A 212 -7.73 -18.14 2.55
CA TYR A 212 -7.00 -19.41 2.56
C TYR A 212 -5.91 -19.40 3.63
N TRP A 213 -5.76 -20.50 4.36
CA TRP A 213 -4.69 -20.63 5.36
C TRP A 213 -3.31 -20.40 4.70
N ARG A 214 -2.52 -19.50 5.29
CA ARG A 214 -1.22 -19.02 4.77
C ARG A 214 -1.28 -18.37 3.37
N GLY A 215 -2.46 -17.96 2.91
CA GLY A 215 -2.66 -17.35 1.59
C GLY A 215 -2.50 -18.33 0.43
N ASP A 216 -2.44 -19.63 0.68
CA ASP A 216 -2.28 -20.66 -0.36
C ASP A 216 -3.63 -21.33 -0.65
N ALA A 217 -4.11 -21.20 -1.89
CA ALA A 217 -5.38 -21.76 -2.33
C ALA A 217 -5.46 -23.30 -2.26
N ALA A 218 -4.34 -23.99 -2.08
CA ALA A 218 -4.30 -25.43 -1.82
C ALA A 218 -4.69 -25.80 -0.38
N ASN A 219 -4.65 -24.84 0.55
CA ASN A 219 -4.99 -25.05 1.95
C ASN A 219 -6.50 -24.87 2.22
N PRO A 220 -7.00 -25.28 3.40
CA PRO A 220 -8.37 -25.04 3.80
C PRO A 220 -8.76 -23.55 3.72
N MET A 221 -9.99 -23.31 3.25
CA MET A 221 -10.58 -21.98 3.24
C MET A 221 -11.21 -21.69 4.60
N LEU A 222 -10.74 -20.65 5.26
CA LEU A 222 -11.24 -20.13 6.52
C LEU A 222 -12.28 -19.04 6.29
N THR A 223 -13.10 -18.82 7.31
CA THR A 223 -14.06 -17.72 7.38
C THR A 223 -13.44 -16.56 8.14
N ARG A 224 -13.13 -15.47 7.43
CA ARG A 224 -12.61 -14.23 8.00
C ARG A 224 -13.74 -13.30 8.39
N VAL A 225 -13.78 -12.86 9.63
CA VAL A 225 -14.73 -11.86 10.13
C VAL A 225 -14.00 -10.55 10.37
N TYR A 226 -14.43 -9.47 9.71
CA TYR A 226 -13.88 -8.13 9.89
C TYR A 226 -14.69 -7.33 10.92
N GLY A 227 -14.00 -6.52 11.71
CA GLY A 227 -14.60 -5.59 12.66
C GLY A 227 -13.74 -4.35 12.87
N THR A 228 -14.26 -3.38 13.61
CA THR A 228 -13.52 -2.17 14.03
C THR A 228 -13.85 -1.80 15.47
N ALA A 229 -12.96 -1.06 16.13
CA ALA A 229 -13.09 -0.64 17.52
C ALA A 229 -12.49 0.76 17.75
N PHE A 230 -13.10 1.51 18.67
CA PHE A 230 -12.78 2.90 19.05
C PHE A 230 -13.00 3.15 20.55
N PHE A 231 -12.45 4.26 21.05
CA PHE A 231 -12.55 4.69 22.45
C PHE A 231 -13.86 5.42 22.77
N SER A 232 -14.68 5.74 21.77
CA SER A 232 -16.00 6.34 21.96
C SER A 232 -17.01 5.93 20.87
N ALA A 233 -18.29 6.00 21.23
CA ALA A 233 -19.37 5.76 20.27
C ALA A 233 -19.42 6.84 19.16
N GLN A 234 -18.96 8.06 19.47
CA GLN A 234 -18.89 9.15 18.48
C GLN A 234 -17.84 8.85 17.41
N GLU A 235 -16.61 8.46 17.80
CA GLU A 235 -15.56 8.09 16.83
C GLU A 235 -15.98 6.92 15.95
N LEU A 236 -16.65 5.90 16.52
CA LEU A 236 -17.20 4.81 15.73
C LEU A 236 -18.27 5.31 14.75
N ALA A 237 -19.18 6.18 15.18
CA ALA A 237 -20.22 6.73 14.31
C ALA A 237 -19.60 7.56 13.17
N ASP A 238 -18.63 8.42 13.47
CA ASP A 238 -17.92 9.25 12.49
C ASP A 238 -17.20 8.37 11.45
N PHE A 239 -16.56 7.28 11.90
CA PHE A 239 -15.90 6.32 11.03
C PHE A 239 -16.89 5.55 10.14
N LEU A 240 -18.03 5.11 10.69
CA LEU A 240 -19.07 4.44 9.90
C LEU A 240 -19.71 5.40 8.88
N GLU A 241 -19.92 6.67 9.24
CA GLU A 241 -20.38 7.70 8.30
C GLU A 241 -19.35 7.96 7.20
N LEU A 242 -18.06 8.00 7.54
CA LEU A 242 -16.98 8.09 6.55
C LEU A 242 -17.08 6.92 5.56
N LEU A 243 -17.18 5.68 6.03
CA LEU A 243 -17.31 4.48 5.19
C LEU A 243 -18.55 4.51 4.29
N GLU A 244 -19.69 4.99 4.79
CA GLU A 244 -20.91 5.12 3.97
C GLU A 244 -20.77 6.22 2.90
N ARG A 245 -20.19 7.37 3.24
CA ARG A 245 -19.89 8.44 2.26
C ARG A 245 -18.91 7.93 1.20
N ALA A 246 -17.91 7.19 1.62
CA ALA A 246 -16.94 6.48 0.79
C ALA A 246 -17.64 5.54 -0.21
N ARG A 247 -18.47 4.62 0.27
CA ARG A 247 -19.25 3.68 -0.56
C ARG A 247 -20.22 4.39 -1.50
N ALA A 248 -20.81 5.50 -1.08
CA ALA A 248 -21.68 6.32 -1.93
C ALA A 248 -20.91 7.00 -3.07
N ARG A 249 -19.60 7.21 -2.92
CA ARG A 249 -18.71 7.85 -3.88
C ARG A 249 -17.86 6.86 -4.68
N ASP A 250 -18.11 5.56 -4.56
CA ASP A 250 -17.40 4.53 -5.30
C ASP A 250 -17.71 4.65 -6.81
N HIS A 251 -16.67 4.87 -7.62
CA HIS A 251 -16.80 5.04 -9.07
C HIS A 251 -17.40 3.80 -9.75
N ARG A 252 -17.24 2.60 -9.18
CA ARG A 252 -17.83 1.36 -9.71
C ARG A 252 -19.35 1.34 -9.55
N LYS A 253 -19.87 2.09 -8.58
CA LYS A 253 -21.31 2.28 -8.38
C LYS A 253 -21.80 3.48 -9.19
N LEU A 254 -21.13 4.62 -9.09
CA LEU A 254 -21.54 5.86 -9.74
C LEU A 254 -21.38 5.80 -11.27
N GLY A 255 -20.28 5.24 -11.77
CA GLY A 255 -19.99 5.16 -13.20
C GLY A 255 -21.12 4.52 -14.02
N PRO A 256 -21.58 3.30 -13.67
CA PRO A 256 -22.73 2.68 -14.32
C PRO A 256 -24.05 3.44 -14.08
N GLN A 257 -24.29 3.96 -12.88
CA GLN A 257 -25.52 4.72 -12.55
C GLN A 257 -25.64 6.02 -13.35
N LEU A 258 -24.51 6.69 -13.61
CA LEU A 258 -24.41 7.91 -14.39
C LEU A 258 -24.25 7.63 -15.89
N GLY A 259 -24.17 6.37 -16.30
CA GLY A 259 -23.98 6.00 -17.71
C GLY A 259 -22.62 6.43 -18.27
N LEU A 260 -21.55 6.39 -17.47
CA LEU A 260 -20.19 6.74 -17.87
C LEU A 260 -19.44 5.56 -18.47
N PHE A 261 -19.47 4.41 -17.80
CA PHE A 261 -18.83 3.18 -18.28
C PHE A 261 -19.55 1.95 -17.74
N THR A 262 -19.27 0.81 -18.34
CA THR A 262 -19.64 -0.51 -17.83
C THR A 262 -18.51 -1.51 -18.06
N PHE A 263 -18.55 -2.65 -17.37
CA PHE A 263 -17.63 -3.76 -17.58
C PHE A 263 -18.39 -4.98 -18.08
N SER A 264 -17.71 -5.84 -18.85
CA SER A 264 -18.26 -7.09 -19.34
C SER A 264 -17.20 -8.19 -19.29
N ASP A 265 -17.63 -9.41 -18.95
CA ASP A 265 -16.74 -10.57 -18.83
C ASP A 265 -16.03 -10.91 -20.15
N VAL A 266 -16.59 -10.49 -21.29
CA VAL A 266 -15.97 -10.67 -22.62
C VAL A 266 -14.63 -9.94 -22.75
N ALA A 267 -14.39 -8.90 -21.95
CA ALA A 267 -13.15 -8.13 -21.91
C ALA A 267 -12.82 -7.77 -20.46
N THR A 268 -12.52 -8.79 -19.64
CA THR A 268 -12.21 -8.62 -18.22
C THR A 268 -11.07 -7.62 -18.01
N GLY A 269 -11.31 -6.61 -17.17
CA GLY A 269 -10.34 -5.55 -16.89
C GLY A 269 -10.30 -4.43 -17.94
N SER A 270 -11.26 -4.38 -18.86
CA SER A 270 -11.37 -3.34 -19.88
C SER A 270 -12.74 -2.67 -19.79
N ALA A 271 -12.74 -1.35 -19.65
CA ALA A 271 -13.98 -0.58 -19.56
C ALA A 271 -14.62 -0.41 -20.94
N PHE A 272 -15.94 -0.59 -21.00
CA PHE A 272 -16.77 -0.12 -22.10
C PHE A 272 -17.24 1.29 -21.78
N TRP A 273 -16.63 2.27 -22.42
CA TRP A 273 -17.02 3.67 -22.28
C TRP A 273 -18.38 3.92 -22.94
N LEU A 274 -19.32 4.41 -22.14
CA LEU A 274 -20.65 4.81 -22.59
C LEU A 274 -20.61 6.26 -23.10
N PRO A 275 -21.62 6.75 -23.85
CA PRO A 275 -21.53 8.06 -24.51
C PRO A 275 -21.12 9.22 -23.60
N ALA A 276 -21.65 9.29 -22.37
CA ALA A 276 -21.30 10.36 -21.43
C ALA A 276 -19.87 10.21 -20.89
N GLY A 277 -19.41 8.99 -20.60
CA GLY A 277 -18.02 8.76 -20.15
C GLY A 277 -17.01 8.99 -21.27
N THR A 278 -17.36 8.64 -22.51
CA THR A 278 -16.54 8.96 -23.69
C THR A 278 -16.36 10.46 -23.86
N GLU A 279 -17.37 11.28 -23.56
CA GLU A 279 -17.26 12.75 -23.60
C GLU A 279 -16.29 13.28 -22.52
N VAL A 280 -16.39 12.77 -21.29
CA VAL A 280 -15.46 13.11 -20.21
C VAL A 280 -14.03 12.73 -20.61
N TYR A 281 -13.83 11.51 -21.08
CA TYR A 281 -12.56 11.01 -21.54
C TYR A 281 -11.97 11.89 -22.65
N ASN A 282 -12.75 12.21 -23.69
CA ASN A 282 -12.29 13.05 -24.80
C ASN A 282 -11.94 14.47 -24.35
N SER A 283 -12.67 15.01 -23.38
CA SER A 283 -12.39 16.33 -22.79
C SER A 283 -11.05 16.35 -22.06
N LEU A 284 -10.72 15.30 -21.31
CA LEU A 284 -9.41 15.16 -20.65
C LEU A 284 -8.26 15.05 -21.67
N VAL A 285 -8.44 14.24 -22.72
CA VAL A 285 -7.46 14.13 -23.80
C VAL A 285 -7.27 15.48 -24.51
N ALA A 286 -8.36 16.20 -24.78
CA ALA A 286 -8.29 17.52 -25.42
C ALA A 286 -7.54 18.54 -24.55
N LEU A 287 -7.81 18.57 -23.25
CA LEU A 287 -7.10 19.42 -22.30
C LEU A 287 -5.61 19.11 -22.26
N SER A 288 -5.23 17.82 -22.13
CA SER A 288 -3.83 17.40 -22.12
C SER A 288 -3.10 17.81 -23.41
N ARG A 289 -3.74 17.67 -24.57
CA ARG A 289 -3.22 18.13 -25.87
C ARG A 289 -3.01 19.64 -25.91
N GLU A 290 -4.00 20.41 -25.44
CA GLU A 290 -3.93 21.87 -25.43
C GLU A 290 -2.77 22.37 -24.59
N MET A 291 -2.69 21.92 -23.32
CA MET A 291 -1.65 22.32 -22.38
C MET A 291 -0.25 21.84 -22.82
N GLY A 292 -0.16 20.66 -23.43
CA GLY A 292 1.08 20.10 -23.96
C GLY A 292 1.59 20.87 -25.19
N ARG A 293 0.70 21.25 -26.11
CA ARG A 293 1.08 22.02 -27.31
C ARG A 293 1.68 23.38 -26.95
N GLU A 294 1.12 24.06 -25.96
CA GLU A 294 1.67 25.34 -25.45
C GLU A 294 3.10 25.19 -24.89
N ARG A 295 3.44 23.99 -24.42
CA ARG A 295 4.76 23.62 -23.87
C ARG A 295 5.66 22.93 -24.88
N GLY A 296 5.30 22.93 -26.17
CA GLY A 296 6.13 22.40 -27.25
C GLY A 296 6.15 20.88 -27.36
N TYR A 297 5.16 20.17 -26.79
CA TYR A 297 4.96 18.75 -27.08
C TYR A 297 4.35 18.56 -28.47
N THR A 298 4.86 17.57 -29.19
CA THR A 298 4.37 17.16 -30.50
C THR A 298 3.67 15.82 -30.37
N GLU A 299 2.38 15.77 -30.74
CA GLU A 299 1.64 14.53 -30.72
C GLU A 299 2.13 13.56 -31.82
N VAL A 300 2.41 12.32 -31.42
CA VAL A 300 2.77 11.22 -32.32
C VAL A 300 1.81 10.06 -32.14
N LYS A 301 1.83 9.10 -33.08
CA LYS A 301 1.02 7.89 -33.00
C LYS A 301 1.86 6.69 -33.39
N THR A 302 1.98 5.73 -32.48
CA THR A 302 2.82 4.55 -32.68
C THR A 302 1.97 3.27 -32.73
N PRO A 303 2.41 2.20 -33.42
CA PRO A 303 1.69 0.93 -33.47
C PRO A 303 1.32 0.34 -32.10
N LEU A 304 0.33 -0.56 -32.07
CA LEU A 304 -0.06 -1.31 -30.87
C LEU A 304 0.69 -2.62 -30.72
N LEU A 305 1.04 -3.27 -31.82
CA LEU A 305 1.64 -4.59 -31.88
C LEU A 305 3.06 -4.46 -32.43
N TYR A 306 4.03 -5.02 -31.71
CA TYR A 306 5.43 -5.01 -32.12
C TYR A 306 6.05 -6.39 -32.05
N ASP A 307 7.04 -6.62 -32.89
CA ASP A 307 7.92 -7.77 -32.82
C ASP A 307 8.68 -7.83 -31.48
N SER A 308 8.92 -9.04 -30.99
CA SER A 308 9.66 -9.28 -29.74
C SER A 308 11.03 -8.62 -29.69
N SER A 309 11.69 -8.38 -30.83
CA SER A 309 12.98 -7.69 -30.91
C SER A 309 12.94 -6.29 -30.30
N LEU A 310 11.87 -5.50 -30.49
CA LEU A 310 11.76 -4.17 -29.88
C LEU A 310 11.79 -4.26 -28.34
N TRP A 311 11.08 -5.25 -27.79
CA TRP A 311 10.99 -5.48 -26.36
C TRP A 311 12.28 -6.03 -25.78
N LYS A 312 13.02 -6.84 -26.55
CA LYS A 312 14.35 -7.33 -26.17
C LYS A 312 15.38 -6.20 -26.18
N THR A 313 15.34 -5.32 -27.19
CA THR A 313 16.19 -4.13 -27.26
C THR A 313 15.95 -3.22 -26.05
N SER A 314 14.69 -2.94 -25.70
CA SER A 314 14.36 -2.17 -24.49
C SER A 314 14.51 -2.95 -23.17
N GLY A 315 14.71 -4.27 -23.22
CA GLY A 315 14.77 -5.24 -22.11
C GLY A 315 13.50 -5.46 -21.31
N HIS A 316 12.38 -4.97 -21.83
CA HIS A 316 11.06 -5.28 -21.31
C HIS A 316 10.70 -6.76 -21.51
N TRP A 317 11.29 -7.41 -22.52
CA TRP A 317 11.04 -8.83 -22.77
C TRP A 317 11.55 -9.74 -21.65
N GLU A 318 12.64 -9.37 -20.98
CA GLU A 318 13.18 -10.16 -19.88
C GLU A 318 12.50 -9.81 -18.56
N LYS A 319 12.24 -8.52 -18.32
CA LYS A 319 11.77 -8.01 -17.02
C LYS A 319 10.25 -7.85 -16.88
N TYR A 320 9.52 -7.64 -17.96
CA TYR A 320 8.11 -7.23 -17.96
C TYR A 320 7.18 -8.19 -18.75
N ARG A 321 7.71 -9.33 -19.19
CA ARG A 321 7.00 -10.24 -20.12
C ARG A 321 5.78 -10.92 -19.51
N LYS A 322 5.75 -11.15 -18.20
CA LYS A 322 4.60 -11.79 -17.53
C LYS A 322 3.37 -10.86 -17.57
N GLU A 323 3.64 -9.56 -17.61
CA GLU A 323 2.69 -8.45 -17.61
C GLU A 323 2.35 -8.01 -19.05
N MET A 324 2.84 -8.71 -20.08
CA MET A 324 2.55 -8.43 -21.49
C MET A 324 1.57 -9.43 -22.10
N PHE A 325 0.68 -8.95 -22.96
CA PHE A 325 -0.07 -9.83 -23.86
C PHE A 325 0.81 -10.18 -25.06
N VAL A 326 1.24 -11.44 -25.11
CA VAL A 326 2.08 -12.00 -26.17
C VAL A 326 1.21 -12.76 -27.17
N THR A 327 1.52 -12.61 -28.45
CA THR A 327 0.90 -13.35 -29.55
C THR A 327 1.98 -13.81 -30.53
N GLU A 328 1.59 -14.55 -31.56
CA GLU A 328 2.49 -15.09 -32.57
C GLU A 328 1.87 -14.92 -33.95
N SER A 329 2.69 -14.55 -34.93
CA SER A 329 2.32 -14.53 -36.34
C SER A 329 3.54 -14.88 -37.18
N GLU A 330 3.39 -15.75 -38.17
CA GLU A 330 4.49 -16.20 -39.05
C GLU A 330 5.73 -16.67 -38.27
N ASP A 331 5.53 -17.48 -37.22
CA ASP A 331 6.57 -17.98 -36.31
C ASP A 331 7.37 -16.88 -35.57
N ARG A 332 6.85 -15.64 -35.54
CA ARG A 332 7.43 -14.50 -34.83
C ARG A 332 6.61 -14.17 -33.60
N ALA A 333 7.28 -14.21 -32.44
CA ALA A 333 6.71 -13.70 -31.21
C ALA A 333 6.53 -12.18 -31.29
N MET A 334 5.33 -11.72 -30.98
CA MET A 334 4.95 -10.31 -30.92
C MET A 334 4.27 -10.02 -29.59
N ALA A 335 4.19 -8.75 -29.22
CA ALA A 335 3.41 -8.36 -28.05
C ALA A 335 2.71 -7.03 -28.26
N ILE A 336 1.53 -6.92 -27.64
CA ILE A 336 0.78 -5.67 -27.54
C ILE A 336 1.55 -4.76 -26.56
N LYS A 337 1.70 -3.48 -26.92
CA LYS A 337 2.50 -2.55 -26.13
C LYS A 337 1.96 -2.36 -24.70
N PRO A 338 2.78 -2.60 -23.64
CA PRO A 338 2.43 -2.26 -22.26
C PRO A 338 2.78 -0.81 -21.87
N MET A 339 3.52 -0.11 -22.76
CA MET A 339 3.99 1.28 -22.64
C MET A 339 4.40 1.83 -24.00
N ASN A 340 4.48 3.16 -24.16
CA ASN A 340 4.82 3.79 -25.44
C ASN A 340 6.32 3.99 -25.65
N CYS A 341 7.12 3.99 -24.58
CA CYS A 341 8.55 4.38 -24.59
C CYS A 341 9.37 3.71 -25.70
N PRO A 342 9.32 2.38 -25.90
CA PRO A 342 10.09 1.72 -26.97
C PRO A 342 9.69 2.17 -28.38
N GLY A 343 8.40 2.43 -28.60
CA GLY A 343 7.90 2.95 -29.87
C GLY A 343 8.37 4.39 -30.13
N HIS A 344 8.43 5.23 -29.09
CA HIS A 344 8.91 6.61 -29.18
C HIS A 344 10.43 6.66 -29.39
N ALA A 345 11.20 5.81 -28.71
CA ALA A 345 12.64 5.68 -28.91
C ALA A 345 12.96 5.20 -30.34
N HIS A 346 12.24 4.18 -30.82
CA HIS A 346 12.38 3.75 -32.21
C HIS A 346 11.99 4.86 -33.19
N LEU A 347 10.90 5.59 -32.94
CA LEU A 347 10.49 6.71 -33.79
C LEU A 347 11.56 7.82 -33.86
N TYR A 348 12.20 8.14 -32.73
CA TYR A 348 13.31 9.08 -32.68
C TYR A 348 14.47 8.60 -33.57
N SER A 349 14.84 7.31 -33.51
CA SER A 349 15.98 6.78 -34.28
C SER A 349 15.76 6.71 -35.79
N LEU A 350 14.51 6.82 -36.27
CA LEU A 350 14.21 6.80 -37.72
C LEU A 350 14.67 8.05 -38.47
N ARG A 351 15.13 9.10 -37.77
CA ARG A 351 15.59 10.35 -38.38
C ARG A 351 16.86 10.87 -37.68
N PRO A 352 17.76 11.52 -38.42
CA PRO A 352 18.88 12.22 -37.81
C PRO A 352 18.38 13.47 -37.07
N HIS A 353 19.03 13.80 -35.95
CA HIS A 353 18.75 15.01 -35.15
C HIS A 353 20.02 15.81 -34.93
N SER A 354 19.92 17.14 -34.95
CA SER A 354 20.97 18.06 -34.52
C SER A 354 20.76 18.45 -33.07
N TYR A 355 21.83 18.85 -32.36
CA TYR A 355 21.74 19.47 -31.03
C TYR A 355 20.77 20.66 -30.98
N ARG A 356 20.51 21.32 -32.13
CA ARG A 356 19.57 22.44 -32.28
C ARG A 356 18.11 22.03 -32.31
N ASP A 357 17.83 20.77 -32.65
CA ASP A 357 16.48 20.22 -32.66
C ASP A 357 16.04 19.81 -31.25
N LEU A 358 17.00 19.64 -30.32
CA LEU A 358 16.75 19.25 -28.94
C LEU A 358 16.38 20.47 -28.05
N PRO A 359 15.34 20.32 -27.20
CA PRO A 359 14.67 19.07 -26.83
C PRO A 359 13.54 18.67 -27.79
N VAL A 360 13.48 17.37 -28.13
CA VAL A 360 12.36 16.76 -28.88
C VAL A 360 11.38 16.17 -27.89
N ARG A 361 10.12 16.61 -27.92
CA ARG A 361 9.09 16.19 -26.97
C ARG A 361 7.94 15.47 -27.68
N TYR A 362 7.90 14.15 -27.61
CA TYR A 362 6.79 13.37 -28.14
C TYR A 362 5.73 13.16 -27.07
N SER A 363 4.46 13.36 -27.42
CA SER A 363 3.31 13.00 -26.58
C SER A 363 2.38 12.06 -27.34
N GLU A 364 1.78 11.10 -26.67
CA GLU A 364 0.83 10.18 -27.28
C GLU A 364 -0.24 9.79 -26.25
N PRO A 365 -1.54 10.11 -26.46
CA PRO A 365 -2.64 9.51 -25.70
C PRO A 365 -2.84 8.04 -26.12
N GLY A 366 -1.79 7.24 -25.93
CA GLY A 366 -1.60 5.93 -26.56
C GLY A 366 -2.33 4.84 -25.80
N LEU A 367 -3.03 3.98 -26.54
CA LEU A 367 -3.67 2.78 -25.99
C LEU A 367 -2.60 1.75 -25.61
N LEU A 368 -2.70 1.21 -24.41
CA LEU A 368 -1.75 0.31 -23.78
C LEU A 368 -2.48 -0.89 -23.18
N HIS A 369 -1.78 -2.02 -23.11
CA HIS A 369 -2.30 -3.23 -22.48
C HIS A 369 -1.31 -3.86 -21.50
N ARG A 370 -1.77 -4.16 -20.29
CA ARG A 370 -1.00 -4.91 -19.28
C ARG A 370 -1.79 -6.14 -18.85
N ASN A 371 -1.12 -7.28 -18.80
CA ASN A 371 -1.71 -8.55 -18.37
C ASN A 371 -1.76 -8.63 -16.84
N GLU A 372 -2.51 -7.71 -16.23
CA GLU A 372 -2.74 -7.67 -14.79
C GLU A 372 -3.45 -8.95 -14.30
N PRO A 373 -3.06 -9.53 -13.16
CA PRO A 373 -3.79 -10.66 -12.58
C PRO A 373 -5.26 -10.27 -12.30
N SER A 374 -6.20 -11.15 -12.63
CA SER A 374 -7.64 -10.83 -12.54
C SER A 374 -8.08 -10.42 -11.13
N GLY A 375 -7.50 -11.02 -10.09
CA GLY A 375 -7.78 -10.68 -8.70
C GLY A 375 -7.31 -9.29 -8.26
N THR A 376 -6.50 -8.60 -9.06
CA THR A 376 -6.00 -7.25 -8.76
C THR A 376 -6.80 -6.15 -9.44
N LEU A 377 -7.72 -6.50 -10.35
CA LEU A 377 -8.51 -5.53 -11.11
C LEU A 377 -9.49 -4.78 -10.21
N HIS A 378 -9.64 -3.47 -10.41
CA HIS A 378 -10.48 -2.64 -9.54
C HIS A 378 -11.13 -1.47 -10.28
N GLY A 379 -12.29 -1.72 -10.89
CA GLY A 379 -13.01 -0.70 -11.68
C GLY A 379 -12.07 -0.06 -12.70
N LEU A 380 -12.08 1.28 -12.77
CA LEU A 380 -11.13 2.03 -13.58
C LEU A 380 -9.74 2.26 -12.94
N LEU A 381 -9.55 2.00 -11.64
CA LEU A 381 -8.29 2.31 -10.95
C LEU A 381 -7.17 1.32 -11.29
N ARG A 382 -7.53 0.08 -11.64
CA ARG A 382 -6.60 -0.96 -12.10
C ARG A 382 -7.24 -1.81 -13.19
N VAL A 383 -6.77 -1.62 -14.42
CA VAL A 383 -7.34 -2.15 -15.67
C VAL A 383 -6.25 -2.79 -16.52
N ARG A 384 -6.65 -3.65 -17.45
CA ARG A 384 -5.77 -4.28 -18.44
C ARG A 384 -5.65 -3.47 -19.73
N HIS A 385 -6.66 -2.67 -20.05
CA HIS A 385 -6.70 -1.78 -21.21
C HIS A 385 -6.83 -0.34 -20.72
N PHE A 386 -5.90 0.51 -21.12
CA PHE A 386 -5.88 1.91 -20.71
C PHE A 386 -5.20 2.79 -21.74
N ALA A 387 -5.37 4.10 -21.64
CA ALA A 387 -4.50 5.05 -22.31
C ALA A 387 -3.98 6.08 -21.33
N GLN A 388 -2.77 6.57 -21.58
CA GLN A 388 -2.11 7.54 -20.72
C GLN A 388 -1.82 8.83 -21.47
N ASP A 389 -1.69 9.95 -20.77
CA ASP A 389 -1.14 11.19 -21.31
C ASP A 389 0.39 11.12 -21.47
N ASP A 390 0.87 9.98 -21.96
CA ASP A 390 2.27 9.58 -21.98
C ASP A 390 3.10 10.48 -22.90
N ALA A 391 4.33 10.76 -22.49
CA ALA A 391 5.25 11.55 -23.27
C ALA A 391 6.71 11.24 -22.95
N HIS A 392 7.54 11.43 -23.95
CA HIS A 392 8.97 11.19 -23.89
C HIS A 392 9.72 12.40 -24.44
N ILE A 393 10.62 12.94 -23.63
CA ILE A 393 11.47 14.08 -23.97
C ILE A 393 12.87 13.55 -24.23
N PHE A 394 13.40 13.78 -25.42
CA PHE A 394 14.79 13.55 -25.77
C PHE A 394 15.51 14.89 -25.67
N CYS A 395 16.48 14.99 -24.76
CA CYS A 395 17.19 16.25 -24.50
C CYS A 395 18.69 16.00 -24.31
N ARG A 396 19.48 17.06 -24.30
CA ARG A 396 20.90 16.98 -23.93
C ARG A 396 21.05 16.96 -22.41
N GLU A 397 22.19 16.48 -21.92
CA GLU A 397 22.48 16.48 -20.48
C GLU A 397 22.37 17.86 -19.83
N ASP A 398 22.80 18.92 -20.52
CA ASP A 398 22.71 20.31 -20.02
C ASP A 398 21.26 20.83 -19.93
N GLN A 399 20.29 20.13 -20.51
CA GLN A 399 18.88 20.52 -20.54
C GLN A 399 18.03 19.80 -19.47
N ILE A 400 18.56 18.75 -18.81
CA ILE A 400 17.78 17.88 -17.92
C ILE A 400 17.04 18.68 -16.84
N GLN A 401 17.75 19.54 -16.09
CA GLN A 401 17.15 20.33 -15.00
C GLN A 401 15.99 21.20 -15.51
N HIS A 402 16.18 21.85 -16.67
CA HIS A 402 15.13 22.67 -17.27
C HIS A 402 13.90 21.85 -17.66
N GLU A 403 14.09 20.69 -18.27
CA GLU A 403 12.99 19.83 -18.72
C GLU A 403 12.24 19.18 -17.55
N VAL A 404 12.94 18.76 -16.49
CA VAL A 404 12.31 18.24 -15.27
C VAL A 404 11.51 19.33 -14.57
N HIS A 405 12.07 20.54 -14.42
CA HIS A 405 11.34 21.68 -13.87
C HIS A 405 10.09 22.04 -14.66
N ALA A 406 10.19 22.04 -16.00
CA ALA A 406 9.05 22.32 -16.87
C ALA A 406 7.97 21.22 -16.78
N ALA A 407 8.37 19.96 -16.65
CA ALA A 407 7.43 18.85 -16.45
C ALA A 407 6.73 18.92 -15.09
N LEU A 408 7.42 19.30 -14.02
CA LEU A 408 6.84 19.54 -12.70
C LEU A 408 5.84 20.71 -12.72
N GLU A 409 6.21 21.84 -13.35
CA GLU A 409 5.28 22.98 -13.54
C GLU A 409 4.03 22.53 -14.28
N PHE A 410 4.18 21.75 -15.36
CA PHE A 410 3.06 21.24 -16.11
C PHE A 410 2.17 20.29 -15.27
N ALA A 411 2.77 19.44 -14.44
CA ALA A 411 2.04 18.59 -13.49
C ALA A 411 1.17 19.45 -12.56
N PHE A 412 1.76 20.44 -11.89
CA PHE A 412 1.05 21.31 -10.96
C PHE A 412 -0.01 22.19 -11.64
N ALA A 413 0.27 22.68 -12.85
CA ALA A 413 -0.72 23.39 -13.66
C ALA A 413 -1.92 22.50 -13.97
N THR A 414 -1.67 21.22 -14.32
CA THR A 414 -2.72 20.23 -14.58
C THR A 414 -3.55 19.99 -13.33
N TYR A 415 -2.94 19.69 -12.18
CA TYR A 415 -3.67 19.39 -10.95
C TYR A 415 -4.47 20.58 -10.43
N ARG A 416 -3.97 21.82 -10.63
CA ARG A 416 -4.68 23.04 -10.28
C ARG A 416 -6.00 23.22 -11.03
N VAL A 417 -6.11 22.74 -12.26
CA VAL A 417 -7.37 22.77 -13.02
C VAL A 417 -8.45 21.92 -12.33
N PHE A 418 -8.05 20.81 -11.70
CA PHE A 418 -8.97 19.89 -11.03
C PHE A 418 -9.09 20.12 -9.52
N GLY A 419 -8.32 21.07 -8.96
CA GLY A 419 -8.28 21.30 -7.52
C GLY A 419 -7.73 20.11 -6.74
N ILE A 420 -6.77 19.38 -7.32
CA ILE A 420 -6.15 18.21 -6.70
C ILE A 420 -4.83 18.61 -6.06
N ASP A 421 -4.68 18.29 -4.77
CA ASP A 421 -3.40 18.37 -4.07
C ASP A 421 -2.64 17.06 -4.23
N VAL A 422 -1.32 17.14 -4.41
CA VAL A 422 -0.45 15.97 -4.59
C VAL A 422 0.69 15.98 -3.58
N ARG A 423 1.01 14.79 -3.08
CA ARG A 423 2.25 14.52 -2.34
C ARG A 423 3.30 14.01 -3.32
N LEU A 424 4.53 14.51 -3.21
CA LEU A 424 5.65 14.04 -4.02
C LEU A 424 6.39 12.93 -3.30
N GLU A 425 6.72 11.88 -4.04
CA GLU A 425 7.63 10.83 -3.61
C GLU A 425 8.82 10.74 -4.56
N PHE A 426 10.03 10.67 -4.01
CA PHE A 426 11.25 10.40 -4.77
C PHE A 426 11.62 8.93 -4.64
N SER A 427 11.44 8.19 -5.74
CA SER A 427 11.61 6.74 -5.78
C SER A 427 13.01 6.37 -6.31
N THR A 428 13.81 5.74 -5.44
CA THR A 428 15.23 5.43 -5.70
C THR A 428 15.44 4.04 -6.31
N ARG A 429 16.70 3.72 -6.68
CA ARG A 429 17.07 2.49 -7.39
C ARG A 429 16.50 1.20 -6.78
N PRO A 430 15.82 0.34 -7.57
CA PRO A 430 15.38 -0.97 -7.12
C PRO A 430 16.53 -1.99 -7.12
N GLU A 431 16.31 -3.13 -6.47
CA GLU A 431 17.27 -4.25 -6.50
C GLU A 431 17.49 -4.76 -7.94
N GLN A 432 16.42 -4.88 -8.73
CA GLN A 432 16.45 -5.36 -10.11
C GLN A 432 16.51 -4.24 -11.16
N ARG A 433 17.68 -3.65 -11.37
CA ARG A 433 17.88 -2.49 -12.29
C ARG A 433 18.77 -2.77 -13.51
N ILE A 434 18.86 -1.80 -14.40
CA ILE A 434 19.79 -1.72 -15.55
C ILE A 434 20.64 -0.45 -15.37
N GLY A 435 21.88 -0.49 -15.83
CA GLY A 435 22.86 0.57 -15.61
C GLY A 435 23.73 0.30 -14.38
N ASP A 436 24.90 0.92 -14.34
CA ASP A 436 25.84 0.82 -13.22
C ASP A 436 25.50 1.82 -12.11
N ASP A 437 26.20 1.72 -10.97
CA ASP A 437 25.92 2.56 -9.80
C ASP A 437 26.20 4.03 -10.07
N ALA A 438 27.22 4.33 -10.88
CA ALA A 438 27.59 5.70 -11.21
C ALA A 438 26.48 6.42 -12.02
N LEU A 439 25.87 5.71 -12.98
CA LEU A 439 24.75 6.25 -13.75
C LEU A 439 23.52 6.49 -12.86
N TRP A 440 23.27 5.60 -11.91
CA TRP A 440 22.19 5.77 -10.95
C TRP A 440 22.45 6.92 -9.99
N ASP A 441 23.67 7.08 -9.49
CA ASP A 441 24.07 8.21 -8.64
C ASP A 441 23.83 9.53 -9.36
N LEU A 442 24.22 9.61 -10.64
CA LEU A 442 23.98 10.78 -11.49
C LEU A 442 22.49 11.06 -11.68
N SER A 443 21.71 10.03 -12.00
CA SER A 443 20.28 10.16 -12.28
C SER A 443 19.48 10.56 -11.05
N GLU A 444 19.80 9.97 -9.89
CA GLU A 444 19.15 10.28 -8.61
C GLU A 444 19.48 11.70 -8.18
N ALA A 445 20.76 12.10 -8.26
CA ALA A 445 21.19 13.46 -7.93
C ALA A 445 20.51 14.50 -8.84
N ALA A 446 20.34 14.21 -10.13
CA ALA A 446 19.68 15.13 -11.05
C ALA A 446 18.20 15.36 -10.69
N LEU A 447 17.45 14.31 -10.36
CA LEU A 447 16.03 14.47 -9.96
C LEU A 447 15.88 15.09 -8.56
N MET A 448 16.75 14.74 -7.61
CA MET A 448 16.76 15.36 -6.28
C MET A 448 17.05 16.86 -6.36
N GLN A 449 18.07 17.26 -7.13
CA GLN A 449 18.39 18.68 -7.32
C GLN A 449 17.20 19.45 -7.90
N ALA A 450 16.44 18.85 -8.82
CA ALA A 450 15.27 19.49 -9.40
C ALA A 450 14.14 19.75 -8.39
N LEU A 451 13.98 18.86 -7.40
CA LEU A 451 13.03 19.04 -6.31
C LEU A 451 13.52 20.13 -5.34
N GLU A 452 14.82 20.10 -4.99
CA GLU A 452 15.44 21.05 -4.08
C GLU A 452 15.48 22.48 -4.64
N ASP A 453 15.80 22.64 -5.93
CA ASP A 453 15.85 23.94 -6.61
C ASP A 453 14.49 24.67 -6.62
N GLN A 454 13.40 23.90 -6.62
CA GLN A 454 12.03 24.42 -6.53
C GLN A 454 11.51 24.55 -5.10
N GLY A 455 12.28 24.10 -4.11
CA GLY A 455 11.87 24.10 -2.70
C GLY A 455 10.64 23.23 -2.44
N LEU A 456 10.51 22.11 -3.15
CA LEU A 456 9.39 21.19 -3.02
C LEU A 456 9.63 20.19 -1.89
N ASP A 457 8.62 19.99 -1.05
CA ASP A 457 8.63 18.92 -0.05
C ASP A 457 8.37 17.57 -0.73
N TYR A 458 9.14 16.54 -0.36
CA TYR A 458 8.98 15.18 -0.88
C TYR A 458 9.37 14.13 0.16
N ASP A 459 8.71 12.97 0.08
CA ASP A 459 9.09 11.77 0.83
C ASP A 459 10.04 10.91 -0.02
N VAL A 460 11.02 10.24 0.59
CA VAL A 460 11.86 9.26 -0.12
C VAL A 460 11.19 7.90 -0.07
N ASN A 461 11.07 7.23 -1.22
CA ASN A 461 10.52 5.88 -1.36
C ASN A 461 11.61 4.91 -1.85
N PRO A 462 12.36 4.27 -0.93
CA PRO A 462 13.53 3.48 -1.29
C PRO A 462 13.19 2.23 -2.10
N GLY A 463 13.82 2.07 -3.26
CA GLY A 463 13.71 0.85 -4.05
C GLY A 463 12.49 0.75 -4.97
N ASP A 464 11.66 1.79 -5.06
CA ASP A 464 10.48 1.80 -5.94
C ASP A 464 10.73 2.42 -7.33
N GLY A 465 11.96 2.85 -7.63
CA GLY A 465 12.33 3.39 -8.94
C GLY A 465 12.05 2.40 -10.09
N ALA A 466 11.85 2.92 -11.30
CA ALA A 466 11.72 2.06 -12.47
C ALA A 466 13.02 1.28 -12.71
N PHE A 467 12.95 0.10 -13.34
CA PHE A 467 14.18 -0.69 -13.53
C PHE A 467 15.24 0.00 -14.41
N TYR A 468 14.86 1.07 -15.11
CA TYR A 468 15.70 1.86 -16.02
C TYR A 468 16.02 3.27 -15.50
N GLY A 469 15.51 3.68 -14.32
CA GLY A 469 15.85 5.00 -13.77
C GLY A 469 15.01 5.41 -12.54
N PRO A 470 15.46 6.43 -11.79
CA PRO A 470 14.71 6.99 -10.68
C PRO A 470 13.51 7.82 -11.18
N LYS A 471 12.54 8.05 -10.29
CA LYS A 471 11.32 8.79 -10.63
C LYS A 471 10.84 9.71 -9.50
N ILE A 472 10.23 10.81 -9.90
CA ILE A 472 9.41 11.68 -9.05
C ILE A 472 7.97 11.26 -9.29
N ASP A 473 7.30 10.82 -8.24
CA ASP A 473 5.93 10.32 -8.27
C ASP A 473 4.98 11.30 -7.59
N MET A 474 3.82 11.54 -8.21
CA MET A 474 2.79 12.41 -7.67
C MET A 474 1.62 11.57 -7.18
N HIS A 475 1.47 11.50 -5.86
CA HIS A 475 0.45 10.74 -5.18
C HIS A 475 -0.73 11.63 -4.81
N MET A 476 -1.94 11.12 -5.02
CA MET A 476 -3.17 11.75 -4.55
C MET A 476 -4.02 10.78 -3.74
N THR A 477 -4.89 11.36 -2.92
CA THR A 477 -5.75 10.63 -2.02
C THR A 477 -7.16 10.55 -2.60
N ASP A 478 -7.73 9.35 -2.71
CA ASP A 478 -9.11 9.17 -3.19
C ASP A 478 -10.16 9.45 -2.10
N SER A 479 -11.44 9.31 -2.44
CA SER A 479 -12.57 9.51 -1.51
C SER A 479 -12.65 8.50 -0.37
N LEU A 480 -11.77 7.48 -0.37
CA LEU A 480 -11.63 6.45 0.66
C LEU A 480 -10.32 6.62 1.45
N ASP A 481 -9.67 7.78 1.34
CA ASP A 481 -8.35 8.08 1.92
C ASP A 481 -7.20 7.16 1.45
N ARG A 482 -7.36 6.50 0.30
CA ARG A 482 -6.29 5.66 -0.28
C ARG A 482 -5.37 6.49 -1.17
N SER A 483 -4.07 6.27 -1.05
CA SER A 483 -3.06 6.91 -1.90
C SER A 483 -2.95 6.22 -3.26
N TRP A 484 -2.90 7.02 -4.33
CA TRP A 484 -2.76 6.61 -5.71
C TRP A 484 -1.72 7.49 -6.42
N GLN A 485 -0.59 6.90 -6.85
CA GLN A 485 0.36 7.54 -7.77
C GLN A 485 -0.30 7.83 -9.12
N LEU A 486 -0.60 9.08 -9.50
CA LEU A 486 -1.09 9.36 -10.87
C LEU A 486 0.02 9.86 -11.78
N GLY A 487 0.71 10.90 -11.34
CA GLY A 487 1.79 11.52 -12.11
C GLY A 487 3.13 10.84 -11.87
N THR A 488 3.99 10.89 -12.87
CA THR A 488 5.37 10.42 -12.76
C THR A 488 6.26 11.19 -13.74
N ILE A 489 7.49 11.50 -13.30
CA ILE A 489 8.57 12.03 -14.13
C ILE A 489 9.80 11.17 -13.86
N GLN A 490 10.34 10.53 -14.90
CA GLN A 490 11.40 9.52 -14.76
C GLN A 490 12.56 9.87 -15.67
N LEU A 491 13.78 9.77 -15.15
CA LEU A 491 15.00 10.06 -15.91
C LEU A 491 15.66 8.76 -16.36
N ASP A 492 15.88 8.62 -17.67
CA ASP A 492 16.36 7.39 -18.30
C ASP A 492 17.54 7.64 -19.24
N TYR A 493 18.69 7.07 -18.87
CA TYR A 493 19.90 7.00 -19.68
C TYR A 493 20.07 5.64 -20.39
N ASN A 494 19.33 4.62 -19.96
CA ASN A 494 19.41 3.25 -20.47
C ASN A 494 18.74 3.10 -21.83
N PHE A 495 17.56 3.70 -22.05
CA PHE A 495 16.89 3.61 -23.35
C PHE A 495 17.72 4.20 -24.49
N PRO A 496 18.26 5.43 -24.36
CA PRO A 496 19.15 5.98 -25.37
C PRO A 496 20.33 5.06 -25.72
N GLU A 497 20.97 4.45 -24.71
CA GLU A 497 22.07 3.50 -24.92
C GLU A 497 21.63 2.26 -25.71
N ARG A 498 20.52 1.64 -25.30
CA ARG A 498 20.10 0.34 -25.84
C ARG A 498 19.50 0.42 -27.23
N PHE A 499 18.91 1.56 -27.57
CA PHE A 499 18.42 1.86 -28.91
C PHE A 499 19.48 2.53 -29.81
N ASP A 500 20.67 2.78 -29.27
CA ASP A 500 21.74 3.52 -29.93
C ASP A 500 21.25 4.86 -30.50
N LEU A 501 20.52 5.61 -29.67
CA LEU A 501 19.99 6.92 -30.06
C LEU A 501 21.12 7.94 -30.09
N THR A 502 21.22 8.71 -31.17
CA THR A 502 22.25 9.75 -31.32
C THR A 502 21.67 11.09 -31.78
N TYR A 503 22.45 12.15 -31.60
CA TYR A 503 22.28 13.44 -32.25
C TYR A 503 23.65 14.02 -32.61
N THR A 504 23.70 14.89 -33.62
CA THR A 504 24.94 15.58 -34.01
C THR A 504 25.16 16.82 -33.13
N GLY A 505 26.25 16.82 -32.38
CA GLY A 505 26.66 17.90 -31.47
C GLY A 505 27.15 19.16 -32.18
N ALA A 506 27.37 20.23 -31.40
CA ALA A 506 27.92 21.48 -31.91
C ALA A 506 29.37 21.35 -32.40
N ASP A 507 30.06 20.31 -31.94
CA ASP A 507 31.40 19.88 -32.34
C ASP A 507 31.40 18.98 -33.59
N ASN A 508 30.24 18.72 -34.19
CA ASN A 508 30.01 17.76 -35.28
C ASN A 508 30.34 16.29 -34.92
N SER A 509 30.39 15.94 -33.64
CA SER A 509 30.49 14.53 -33.22
C SER A 509 29.10 13.98 -32.86
N GLU A 510 28.97 12.66 -32.81
CA GLU A 510 27.74 12.00 -32.35
C GLU A 510 27.72 11.96 -30.83
N HIS A 511 26.60 12.41 -30.26
CA HIS A 511 26.32 12.39 -28.82
C HIS A 511 25.04 11.61 -28.57
N ARG A 512 24.87 11.10 -27.35
CA ARG A 512 23.62 10.42 -26.94
C ARG A 512 22.69 11.41 -26.24
N PRO A 513 21.39 11.43 -26.58
CA PRO A 513 20.42 12.18 -25.80
C PRO A 513 20.11 11.45 -24.48
N VAL A 514 19.50 12.16 -23.56
CA VAL A 514 18.87 11.62 -22.36
C VAL A 514 17.35 11.62 -22.56
N MET A 515 16.67 10.60 -22.05
CA MET A 515 15.23 10.44 -22.18
C MET A 515 14.55 10.74 -20.85
N ILE A 516 13.52 11.58 -20.86
CA ILE A 516 12.64 11.83 -19.70
C ILE A 516 11.26 11.30 -20.04
N HIS A 517 10.77 10.38 -19.22
CA HIS A 517 9.41 9.83 -19.32
C HIS A 517 8.51 10.67 -18.45
N ARG A 518 7.31 10.99 -18.92
CA ARG A 518 6.30 11.61 -18.08
C ARG A 518 4.88 11.19 -18.44
N ALA A 519 4.07 11.05 -17.40
CA ALA A 519 2.62 11.03 -17.48
C ALA A 519 2.12 11.88 -16.30
N LEU A 520 1.16 12.78 -16.51
CA LEU A 520 0.73 13.74 -15.48
C LEU A 520 -0.63 13.34 -14.92
N MET A 521 -1.58 13.03 -15.80
CA MET A 521 -2.87 12.43 -15.40
C MET A 521 -2.74 10.94 -15.13
N GLY A 522 -1.67 10.30 -15.62
CA GLY A 522 -1.53 8.85 -15.56
C GLY A 522 -2.38 8.21 -16.64
N SER A 523 -3.10 7.13 -16.33
CA SER A 523 -4.14 6.65 -17.26
C SER A 523 -5.42 7.46 -17.13
N TYR A 524 -6.03 7.80 -18.26
CA TYR A 524 -7.32 8.50 -18.27
C TYR A 524 -8.41 7.69 -17.55
N GLU A 525 -8.36 6.36 -17.66
CA GLU A 525 -9.21 5.46 -16.87
C GLU A 525 -9.09 5.76 -15.39
N ARG A 526 -7.87 5.80 -14.84
CA ARG A 526 -7.66 5.97 -13.40
C ARG A 526 -7.89 7.40 -12.92
N PHE A 527 -7.71 8.38 -13.80
CA PHE A 527 -7.94 9.79 -13.51
C PHE A 527 -9.44 10.13 -13.41
N ILE A 528 -10.30 9.42 -14.15
CA ILE A 528 -11.78 9.51 -14.08
C ILE A 528 -12.30 8.72 -12.89
#